data_AF-A0A819VNQ1-F1
#
_entry.id   AF-A0A819VNQ1-F1
#
_cell.length_a   1.000
_cell.length_b   1.000
_cell.length_c   1.000
_cell.angle_alpha   90.00
_cell.angle_beta   90.00
_cell.angle_gamma   90.00
#
_symmetry.space_group_name_H-M   'P 1'
#
loop_
_entity.id
_entity.type
_entity.pdbx_description
1 polymer ?
#
loop_
_entity_poly.entity_id
_entity_poly.type
_entity_poly.pdbx_seq_one_letter_code
_entity_poly.pdbx_strand_id
1 'polypeptide(L)' 'MIKATQENFEGLMRLTNLISIGENVRKHILREDEFSNIKQHIFEEYSILRRTTIECMCNLIIQKE' A
#
# COMPACT_ATOMS: atom_id res chain seq x y z
N MET A 1 6.66 -18.54 2.66
CA MET A 1 5.61 -17.72 3.32
C MET A 1 6.33 -16.53 3.94
N ILE A 2 6.29 -15.36 3.30
CA ILE A 2 6.95 -14.16 3.82
C ILE A 2 6.23 -13.83 5.13
N LYS A 3 6.98 -13.88 6.23
CA LYS A 3 6.44 -13.62 7.56
C LYS A 3 6.03 -12.15 7.59
N ALA A 4 4.77 -11.87 7.82
CA ALA A 4 4.31 -10.52 8.12
C ALA A 4 5.00 -10.03 9.41
N THR A 5 5.97 -9.14 9.27
CA THR A 5 6.72 -8.56 10.39
C THR A 5 6.19 -7.17 10.71
N GLN A 6 6.51 -6.67 11.91
CA GLN A 6 6.22 -5.29 12.30
C GLN A 6 6.88 -4.27 11.34
N GLU A 7 8.04 -4.61 10.78
CA GLU A 7 8.74 -3.78 9.79
C GLU A 7 7.96 -3.65 8.48
N ASN A 8 7.34 -4.75 8.00
CA ASN A 8 6.48 -4.70 6.82
C ASN A 8 5.29 -3.75 7.05
N PHE A 9 4.72 -3.78 8.26
CA PHE A 9 3.63 -2.89 8.63
C PHE A 9 4.06 -1.41 8.66
N GLU A 10 5.19 -1.11 9.29
CA GLU A 10 5.71 0.26 9.36
C GLU A 10 6.08 0.81 7.97
N GLY A 11 6.68 -0.03 7.11
CA GLY A 11 6.97 0.32 5.72
C GLY A 11 5.69 0.62 4.93
N LEU A 12 4.70 -0.26 5.02
CA LEU A 12 3.41 -0.10 4.32
C LEU A 12 2.64 1.14 4.83
N MET A 13 2.71 1.44 6.13
CA MET A 13 2.08 2.64 6.69
C MET A 13 2.74 3.92 6.17
N ARG A 14 4.08 3.96 6.13
CA ARG A 14 4.81 5.10 5.54
C ARG A 14 4.45 5.29 4.07
N LEU A 15 4.36 4.20 3.31
CA LEU A 15 3.96 4.23 1.91
C LEU A 15 2.53 4.77 1.74
N THR A 16 1.60 4.30 2.57
CA THR A 16 0.19 4.76 2.58
C THR A 16 0.10 6.26 2.82
N ASN A 17 0.89 6.79 3.75
CA ASN A 17 0.96 8.22 4.06
C ASN A 17 1.59 9.04 2.92
N LEU A 18 2.58 8.49 2.20
CA LEU A 18 3.20 9.16 1.05
C LEU A 18 2.23 9.22 -0.15
N ILE A 19 1.52 8.13 -0.40
CA ILE A 19 0.51 8.02 -1.46
C ILE A 19 -0.63 9.02 -1.25
N SER A 20 -1.06 9.23 0.00
CA SER A 20 -2.18 10.15 0.28
C SER A 20 -1.86 11.60 -0.09
N ILE A 21 -0.60 12.02 0.04
CA ILE A 21 -0.18 13.42 -0.22
C ILE A 21 0.47 13.65 -1.60
N GLY A 22 1.03 12.60 -2.23
CA GLY A 22 1.90 12.76 -3.40
C GLY A 22 1.36 12.18 -4.70
N GLU A 23 0.94 13.03 -5.64
CA GLU A 23 0.46 12.57 -6.96
C GLU A 23 1.57 11.88 -7.79
N ASN A 24 2.79 12.38 -7.73
CA ASN A 24 3.94 11.76 -8.41
C ASN A 24 4.25 10.36 -7.85
N VAL A 25 4.08 10.18 -6.54
CA VAL A 25 4.26 8.88 -5.87
C VAL A 25 3.19 7.91 -6.36
N ARG A 26 1.91 8.35 -6.42
CA ARG A 26 0.82 7.54 -6.98
C ARG A 26 1.09 7.14 -8.43
N LYS A 27 1.49 8.09 -9.28
CA LYS A 27 1.82 7.84 -10.70
C LYS A 27 2.98 6.87 -10.87
N HIS A 28 3.97 6.89 -9.99
CA HIS A 28 5.08 5.94 -10.03
C HIS A 28 4.61 4.53 -9.70
N ILE A 29 3.92 4.36 -8.57
CA ILE A 29 3.43 3.04 -8.10
C ILE A 29 2.46 2.40 -9.08
N LEU A 30 1.64 3.20 -9.77
CA LEU A 30 0.69 2.70 -10.77
C LEU A 30 1.34 2.33 -12.11
N ARG A 31 2.56 2.80 -12.40
CA ARG A 31 3.30 2.47 -13.63
C ARG A 31 4.17 1.24 -13.48
N GLU A 32 4.57 0.91 -12.26
CA GLU A 32 5.49 -0.19 -11.94
C GLU A 32 4.74 -1.44 -11.44
N ASP A 33 5.44 -2.59 -11.39
CA ASP A 33 4.95 -3.84 -10.77
C ASP A 33 4.71 -3.74 -9.25
N GLU A 34 5.03 -2.59 -8.65
CA GLU A 34 4.85 -2.29 -7.24
C GLU A 34 3.39 -2.39 -6.79
N PHE A 35 2.44 -2.05 -7.66
CA PHE A 35 1.02 -2.23 -7.36
C PHE A 35 0.66 -3.70 -7.12
N SER A 36 1.24 -4.61 -7.91
CA SER A 36 1.02 -6.06 -7.75
C SER A 36 1.58 -6.57 -6.41
N ASN A 37 2.74 -6.05 -5.99
CA ASN A 37 3.33 -6.37 -4.69
C ASN A 37 2.45 -5.87 -3.53
N ILE A 38 1.95 -4.63 -3.61
CA ILE A 38 1.03 -4.08 -2.60
C ILE A 38 -0.22 -4.94 -2.49
N LYS A 39 -0.80 -5.36 -3.63
CA LYS A 39 -2.03 -6.15 -3.67
C LYS A 39 -1.88 -7.54 -3.04
N GLN A 40 -0.69 -8.15 -3.07
CA GLN A 40 -0.47 -9.45 -2.43
C GLN A 40 -0.69 -9.40 -0.90
N HIS A 41 -0.47 -8.24 -0.27
CA HIS A 41 -0.67 -8.07 1.17
C HIS A 41 -2.15 -8.12 1.61
N ILE A 42 -3.12 -8.05 0.68
CA ILE A 42 -4.56 -8.22 1.01
C ILE A 42 -4.86 -9.64 1.49
N PHE A 43 -4.07 -10.62 1.05
CA PHE A 43 -4.26 -12.03 1.38
C PHE A 43 -3.56 -12.44 2.68
N GLU A 44 -2.90 -11.50 3.37
CA GLU A 44 -2.26 -11.79 4.65
C GLU A 44 -3.29 -12.04 5.77
N GLU A 45 -2.98 -12.99 6.65
CA GLU A 45 -3.81 -13.34 7.82
C GLU A 45 -3.88 -12.21 8.86
N TYR A 46 -2.85 -11.36 8.91
CA TYR A 46 -2.78 -10.25 9.86
C TYR A 46 -3.73 -9.14 9.48
N SER A 47 -4.81 -9.01 10.27
CA SER A 47 -5.89 -8.05 10.02
C SER A 47 -5.42 -6.60 9.85
N ILE A 48 -4.34 -6.20 10.52
CA ILE A 48 -3.84 -4.82 10.48
C ILE A 48 -3.10 -4.50 9.17
N LEU A 49 -2.25 -5.42 8.69
CA LEU A 49 -1.58 -5.30 7.40
C LEU A 49 -2.60 -5.24 6.28
N ARG A 50 -3.56 -6.17 6.28
CA ARG A 50 -4.66 -6.17 5.32
C ARG A 50 -5.45 -4.86 5.31
N ARG A 51 -5.76 -4.28 6.48
CA ARG A 51 -6.46 -2.99 6.58
C ARG A 51 -5.64 -1.85 5.97
N THR A 52 -4.37 -1.74 6.33
CA THR A 52 -3.48 -0.70 5.79
C THR A 52 -3.25 -0.88 4.29
N THR A 53 -3.17 -2.11 3.78
CA THR A 53 -3.11 -2.38 2.34
C THR A 53 -4.36 -1.87 1.62
N ILE A 54 -5.56 -2.12 2.17
CA ILE A 54 -6.81 -1.63 1.59
C ILE A 54 -6.84 -0.10 1.59
N GLU A 55 -6.41 0.54 2.69
CA GLU A 55 -6.31 2.01 2.78
C GLU A 55 -5.33 2.59 1.75
N CYS A 56 -4.16 1.98 1.60
CA CYS A 56 -3.17 2.31 0.58
C CYS A 56 -3.79 2.27 -0.83
N MET A 57 -4.53 1.21 -1.15
CA MET A 57 -5.20 1.07 -2.44
C MET A 57 -6.31 2.11 -2.65
N CYS A 58 -7.08 2.43 -1.60
CA CYS A 58 -8.06 3.51 -1.66
C CYS A 58 -7.37 4.85 -1.96
N ASN A 59 -6.24 5.16 -1.31
CA ASN A 59 -5.48 6.37 -1.56
C ASN A 59 -4.88 6.43 -2.98
N LEU A 60 -4.61 5.27 -3.60
CA LEU A 60 -4.18 5.19 -5.00
C LEU A 60 -5.34 5.47 -5.98
N ILE A 61 -6.57 5.07 -5.65
CA ILE A 61 -7.76 5.20 -6.51
C ILE A 61 -8.45 6.56 -6.37
N ILE A 62 -8.48 7.14 -5.17
CA ILE A 62 -9.09 8.44 -4.91
C ILE A 62 -8.22 9.53 -5.56
N GLN A 63 -8.46 9.78 -6.84
CA GLN A 63 -8.09 11.01 -7.52
C GLN A 63 -9.21 12.02 -7.31
N LYS A 64 -8.95 13.04 -6.49
CA LYS A 64 -9.55 14.35 -6.76
C LYS A 64 -8.55 15.09 -7.64
N GLU A 65 -8.99 15.47 -8.84
CA GLU A 65 -8.35 16.48 -9.68
C GLU A 65 -8.08 17.76 -8.88
#